data_AF-A0A8I3A7Q9-F1
#
_entry.id   AF-A0A8I3A7Q9-F1
#
_cell.length_a   1.000
_cell.length_b   1.000
_cell.length_c   1.000
_cell.angle_alpha   90.00
_cell.angle_beta   90.00
_cell.angle_gamma   90.00
#
_symmetry.space_group_name_H-M   'P 1'
#
loop_
_entity.id
_entity.type
_entity.pdbx_description
1 polymer ?
#
loop_
_entity_poly.entity_id
_entity_poly.type
_entity_poly.pdbx_seq_one_letter_code
_entity_poly.pdbx_strand_id
1 'polypeptide(L)'
;MQVEDEDEEVDDQCGTRYWMAPEVEKKLRHSPIKADRWACGRVILSLLDGYGKEDESLRAFARDLVAHNPKQRPSLLGWGRYSAPPLSDAGNIENSDARKAAQPQWN
;
A
#
# COMPACT_ATOMS: atom_id res chain seq x y z
N MET A 1 -3.51 -22.09 -13.99
CA MET A 1 -2.48 -22.45 -13.00
C MET A 1 -3.10 -22.33 -11.62
N GLN A 2 -2.97 -23.35 -10.78
CA GLN A 2 -3.37 -23.31 -9.38
C GLN A 2 -2.12 -23.64 -8.56
N VAL A 3 -1.91 -22.90 -7.47
CA VAL A 3 -0.81 -23.08 -6.53
C VAL A 3 -1.38 -23.28 -5.13
N GLU A 4 -0.66 -23.99 -4.27
CA GLU A 4 -1.04 -24.29 -2.89
C GLU A 4 -0.94 -23.06 -1.99
N ASP A 5 0.11 -22.25 -2.17
CA ASP A 5 0.37 -21.05 -1.37
C ASP A 5 1.14 -19.95 -2.13
N GLU A 6 1.46 -18.86 -1.42
CA GLU A 6 2.16 -17.69 -1.98
C GLU A 6 3.68 -17.87 -2.16
N ASP A 7 4.25 -18.95 -1.65
CA ASP A 7 5.67 -19.29 -1.75
C ASP A 7 5.94 -20.34 -2.83
N GLU A 8 4.93 -21.06 -3.33
CA GLU A 8 5.08 -21.96 -4.47
C GLU A 8 5.61 -21.24 -5.72
N GLU A 9 6.64 -21.82 -6.34
CA GLU A 9 7.31 -21.24 -7.51
C GLU A 9 7.19 -22.12 -8.76
N VAL A 10 6.91 -21.47 -9.89
CA VAL A 10 6.82 -22.06 -11.24
C VAL A 10 7.90 -21.49 -12.16
N ASP A 11 8.08 -22.08 -13.35
CA ASP A 11 9.12 -21.72 -14.33
C ASP A 11 8.59 -21.30 -15.70
N ASP A 12 7.27 -21.24 -15.90
CA ASP A 12 6.67 -20.76 -17.13
C ASP A 12 6.77 -19.23 -17.26
N GLN A 13 6.69 -18.73 -18.49
CA GLN A 13 6.67 -17.29 -18.74
C GLN A 13 5.41 -16.93 -19.51
N CYS A 14 4.52 -16.16 -18.88
CA CYS A 14 3.35 -15.59 -19.51
C CYS A 14 3.09 -14.15 -19.04
N GLY A 15 2.49 -13.33 -19.90
CA GLY A 15 2.07 -11.97 -19.55
C GLY A 15 2.36 -10.91 -20.61
N THR A 16 1.95 -9.68 -20.29
CA THR A 16 2.19 -8.50 -21.14
C THR A 16 3.45 -7.78 -20.69
N ARG A 17 4.34 -7.43 -21.61
CA ARG A 17 5.56 -6.67 -21.31
C ARG A 17 5.23 -5.39 -20.52
N TYR A 18 6.10 -5.00 -19.58
CA TYR A 18 5.90 -3.85 -18.67
C TYR A 18 4.79 -4.00 -17.61
N TRP A 19 4.02 -5.09 -17.66
CA TRP A 19 3.08 -5.51 -16.62
C TRP A 19 3.59 -6.72 -15.84
N MET A 20 4.47 -7.51 -16.47
CA MET A 20 5.17 -8.62 -15.81
C MET A 20 6.07 -8.12 -14.68
N ALA A 21 6.18 -8.93 -13.63
CA ALA A 21 7.15 -8.71 -12.58
C ALA A 21 8.59 -8.95 -13.09
N PRO A 22 9.61 -8.29 -12.52
CA PRO A 22 10.97 -8.37 -13.02
C PRO A 22 11.54 -9.79 -13.08
N GLU A 23 11.18 -10.63 -12.12
CA GLU A 23 11.58 -12.05 -12.08
C GLU A 23 10.96 -12.86 -13.22
N VAL A 24 9.73 -12.55 -13.62
CA VAL A 24 9.03 -13.19 -14.75
C VAL A 24 9.63 -12.74 -16.07
N GLU A 25 9.93 -11.44 -16.23
CA GLU A 25 10.61 -10.92 -17.42
C GLU A 25 11.99 -11.54 -17.61
N LYS A 26 12.70 -11.79 -16.50
CA LYS A 26 14.02 -12.45 -16.47
C LYS A 26 13.95 -13.98 -16.60
N LYS A 27 12.76 -14.57 -16.74
CA LYS A 27 12.56 -16.03 -16.82
C LYS A 27 13.15 -16.78 -15.62
N LEU A 28 13.05 -16.19 -14.44
CA LEU A 28 13.43 -16.85 -13.19
C LEU A 28 12.23 -17.63 -12.65
N ARG A 29 12.51 -18.62 -11.81
CA ARG A 29 11.46 -19.21 -10.97
C ARG A 29 10.81 -18.11 -10.15
N HIS A 30 9.49 -18.15 -10.07
CA HIS A 30 8.73 -17.09 -9.44
C HIS A 30 7.45 -17.63 -8.84
N SER A 31 6.96 -16.94 -7.81
CA SER A 31 5.62 -17.17 -7.27
C SER A 31 4.59 -16.44 -8.14
N PRO A 32 3.62 -17.14 -8.73
CA PRO A 32 2.55 -16.52 -9.51
C PRO A 32 1.79 -15.48 -8.71
N ILE A 33 1.49 -15.77 -7.44
CA ILE A 33 0.76 -14.85 -6.54
C ILE A 33 1.56 -13.56 -6.31
N LYS A 34 2.88 -13.65 -6.12
CA LYS A 34 3.71 -12.46 -5.92
C LYS A 34 3.93 -11.69 -7.22
N ALA A 35 3.98 -12.37 -8.37
CA ALA A 35 4.01 -11.72 -9.67
C ALA A 35 2.69 -10.97 -9.95
N ASP A 36 1.54 -11.55 -9.59
CA ASP A 36 0.24 -10.90 -9.69
C ASP A 36 0.15 -9.64 -8.80
N ARG A 37 0.73 -9.67 -7.59
CA ARG A 37 0.82 -8.48 -6.73
C ARG A 37 1.54 -7.32 -7.42
N TRP A 38 2.66 -7.59 -8.11
CA TRP A 38 3.37 -6.58 -8.89
C TRP A 38 2.46 -5.99 -9.98
N ALA A 39 1.81 -6.84 -10.77
CA ALA A 39 0.91 -6.40 -11.83
C ALA A 39 -0.25 -5.56 -11.26
N CYS A 40 -0.85 -5.98 -10.14
CA CYS A 40 -1.87 -5.20 -9.43
C CYS A 40 -1.37 -3.82 -9.01
N GLY A 41 -0.17 -3.72 -8.43
CA GLY A 41 0.43 -2.43 -8.07
C GLY A 41 0.60 -1.50 -9.28
N ARG A 42 1.04 -2.04 -10.43
CA ARG A 42 1.13 -1.29 -11.70
C ARG A 42 -0.23 -0.78 -12.17
N VAL A 43 -1.27 -1.61 -12.07
CA VAL A 43 -2.65 -1.23 -12.44
C VAL A 43 -3.14 -0.09 -11.55
N ILE A 44 -2.98 -0.21 -10.23
CA ILE A 44 -3.44 0.81 -9.28
C ILE A 44 -2.76 2.16 -9.57
N LEU A 45 -1.43 2.17 -9.72
CA LEU A 45 -0.70 3.40 -10.06
C LEU A 45 -1.18 3.99 -11.39
N SER A 46 -1.35 3.16 -12.42
CA SER A 46 -1.83 3.61 -13.74
C SER A 46 -3.23 4.24 -13.67
N LEU A 47 -4.12 3.69 -12.85
CA LEU A 47 -5.46 4.23 -12.64
C LEU A 47 -5.40 5.56 -11.86
N LEU A 48 -4.64 5.63 -10.77
CA LEU A 48 -4.49 6.86 -9.99
C LEU A 48 -3.95 8.02 -10.84
N ASP A 49 -2.91 7.74 -11.63
CA ASP A 49 -2.28 8.74 -12.49
C ASP A 49 -3.21 9.11 -13.66
N GLY A 50 -3.88 8.14 -14.28
CA GLY A 50 -4.80 8.37 -15.38
C GLY A 50 -6.05 9.18 -15.00
N TYR A 51 -6.53 9.04 -13.77
CA TYR A 51 -7.68 9.80 -13.25
C TYR A 51 -7.29 11.05 -12.44
N GLY A 52 -5.99 11.33 -12.26
CA GLY A 52 -5.52 12.45 -11.45
C GLY A 52 -5.98 12.40 -9.98
N LYS A 53 -6.16 11.19 -9.43
CA LYS A 53 -6.62 11.02 -8.05
C LYS A 53 -5.46 11.06 -7.06
N GLU A 54 -5.63 11.85 -6.02
CA GLU A 54 -4.73 11.89 -4.87
C GLU A 54 -5.28 10.99 -3.76
N ASP A 55 -4.89 9.72 -3.81
CA ASP A 55 -5.12 8.76 -2.72
C ASP A 55 -3.75 8.24 -2.29
N GLU A 56 -3.14 8.93 -1.31
CA GLU A 56 -1.77 8.62 -0.90
C GLU A 56 -1.67 7.26 -0.21
N SER A 57 -2.71 6.86 0.53
CA SER A 57 -2.81 5.51 1.09
C SER A 57 -2.73 4.46 -0.01
N LEU A 58 -3.50 4.65 -1.10
CA LEU A 58 -3.58 3.68 -2.21
C LEU A 58 -2.32 3.68 -3.05
N ARG A 59 -1.75 4.86 -3.24
CA ARG A 59 -0.46 5.01 -3.91
C ARG A 59 0.67 4.37 -3.10
N ALA A 60 0.70 4.54 -1.78
CA ALA A 60 1.72 3.95 -0.91
C ALA A 60 1.66 2.42 -0.95
N PHE A 61 0.46 1.84 -0.83
CA PHE A 61 0.30 0.39 -0.96
C PHE A 61 0.72 -0.13 -2.33
N ALA A 62 0.32 0.57 -3.40
CA ALA A 62 0.68 0.18 -4.75
C ALA A 62 2.20 0.24 -4.99
N ARG A 63 2.91 1.20 -4.37
CA ARG A 63 4.38 1.27 -4.38
C ARG A 63 5.01 0.04 -3.70
N ASP A 64 4.43 -0.42 -2.60
CA ASP A 64 4.92 -1.62 -1.91
C ASP A 64 4.63 -2.91 -2.70
N LEU A 65 3.49 -2.97 -3.39
CA LEU A 65 3.16 -4.08 -4.29
C LEU A 65 4.15 -4.21 -5.46
N VAL A 66 4.72 -3.09 -5.94
CA VAL A 66 5.76 -3.09 -6.99
C VAL A 66 7.19 -3.13 -6.43
N ALA A 67 7.38 -3.69 -5.22
CA ALA A 67 8.72 -3.94 -4.70
C ALA A 67 9.51 -4.91 -5.61
N HIS A 68 10.79 -4.61 -5.86
CA HIS A 68 11.64 -5.43 -6.72
C HIS A 68 11.83 -6.84 -6.16
N ASN A 69 12.02 -6.97 -4.84
CA ASN A 69 12.09 -8.26 -4.17
C ASN A 69 10.65 -8.80 -3.94
N PRO A 70 10.28 -9.96 -4.50
CA PRO A 70 8.93 -10.52 -4.35
C PRO A 70 8.52 -10.73 -2.89
N LYS A 71 9.47 -11.02 -2.00
CA LYS A 71 9.20 -11.25 -0.56
C LYS A 71 8.79 -9.98 0.20
N GLN A 72 9.05 -8.81 -0.38
CA GLN A 72 8.66 -7.52 0.21
C GLN A 72 7.26 -7.07 -0.21
N ARG A 73 6.64 -7.75 -1.19
CA ARG A 73 5.32 -7.39 -1.70
C ARG A 73 4.23 -7.82 -0.71
N PRO A 74 3.44 -6.89 -0.15
CA PRO A 74 2.41 -7.24 0.83
C PRO A 74 1.27 -8.04 0.20
N SER A 75 0.55 -8.80 1.02
CA SER A 75 -0.74 -9.38 0.61
C SER A 75 -1.75 -8.29 0.29
N LEU A 76 -2.61 -8.53 -0.71
CA LEU A 76 -3.73 -7.65 -1.05
C LEU A 76 -4.68 -7.43 0.15
N LEU A 77 -4.81 -8.43 1.03
CA LEU A 77 -5.59 -8.33 2.28
C LEU A 77 -4.93 -7.39 3.31
N GLY A 78 -3.64 -7.10 3.15
CA GLY A 78 -2.88 -6.19 4.02
C GLY A 78 -3.20 -4.71 3.81
N TRP A 79 -4.02 -4.38 2.81
CA TRP A 79 -4.44 -3.02 2.46
C TRP A 79 -4.97 -2.20 3.65
N GLY A 80 -5.65 -2.84 4.61
CA GLY A 80 -6.20 -2.17 5.79
C GLY A 80 -5.18 -1.42 6.65
N ARG A 81 -3.88 -1.72 6.51
CA ARG A 81 -2.79 -1.00 7.20
C ARG A 81 -2.52 0.40 6.63
N TYR A 82 -2.99 0.67 5.42
CA TYR A 82 -2.78 1.93 4.70
C TYR A 82 -4.01 2.83 4.80
N SER A 83 -5.19 2.26 5.04
CA SER A 83 -6.38 3.04 5.35
C SER A 83 -6.18 3.72 6.70
N ALA A 84 -6.28 5.05 6.74
CA ALA A 84 -6.41 5.76 8.01
C ALA A 84 -7.60 5.15 8.78
N PRO A 85 -7.50 4.99 10.12
CA PRO A 85 -8.69 4.70 10.90
C PRO A 85 -9.71 5.80 10.62
N PRO A 86 -11.02 5.49 10.52
CA PRO A 86 -12.04 6.53 10.43
C PRO A 86 -11.82 7.48 11.61
N LEU A 87 -11.79 8.79 11.33
CA LEU A 87 -11.80 9.81 12.37
C LEU A 87 -13.03 9.52 13.26
N SER A 88 -12.82 8.88 14.40
CA SER A 88 -13.84 8.80 15.44
C SER A 88 -14.16 10.22 15.85
N ASP A 89 -15.45 10.58 15.79
CA ASP A 89 -16.01 11.87 16.15
C ASP A 89 -15.21 12.57 17.25
N ALA A 90 -14.71 13.75 16.94
CA ALA A 90 -14.16 14.69 17.91
C ALA A 90 -15.32 15.22 18.78
N GLY A 91 -15.81 14.39 19.70
CA GLY A 91 -16.80 14.73 20.70
C GLY A 91 -16.17 14.66 22.10
N ASN A 92 -16.24 15.80 22.80
CA ASN A 92 -15.92 16.03 24.22
C ASN A 92 -14.45 16.31 24.57
N ILE A 93 -14.04 17.56 24.35
CA ILE A 93 -13.12 18.25 25.27
C ILE A 93 -13.99 18.96 26.29
N GLU A 94 -14.26 18.33 27.44
CA GLU A 94 -14.63 19.07 28.65
C GLU A 94 -13.36 19.57 29.31
N ASN A 95 -13.21 20.89 29.27
CA ASN A 95 -12.18 21.66 29.93
C ASN A 95 -12.54 21.83 31.42
N SER A 96 -11.82 21.16 32.30
CA SER A 96 -11.58 21.68 33.64
C SER A 96 -10.28 21.12 34.18
N ASP A 97 -9.18 21.88 34.07
CA ASP A 97 -8.36 22.08 35.27
C ASP A 97 -7.38 23.25 35.16
N ALA A 98 -7.34 23.96 36.27
CA ALA A 98 -6.73 25.26 36.45
C ALA A 98 -5.20 25.24 36.29
N ARG A 99 -4.68 26.22 35.52
CA ARG A 99 -3.33 26.74 35.72
C ARG A 99 -3.38 28.25 35.87
N LYS A 100 -3.44 28.68 37.13
CA LYS A 100 -3.02 30.02 37.56
C LYS A 100 -1.57 30.24 37.12
N ALA A 101 -1.31 31.29 36.34
CA ALA A 101 -0.05 32.06 36.40
C ALA A 101 -0.18 33.39 35.62
N ALA A 102 -0.22 34.48 36.40
CA ALA A 102 0.30 35.83 36.15
C ALA A 102 0.13 36.51 34.78
N GLN A 103 -0.69 37.58 34.74
CA GLN A 103 -0.52 38.70 33.81
C GLN A 103 -0.03 39.95 34.58
N PRO A 104 0.92 40.74 34.04
CA PRO A 104 1.30 42.02 34.60
C PRO A 104 0.34 43.14 34.18
N GLN A 105 0.04 44.03 35.13
CA GLN A 105 -0.63 45.32 34.90
C GLN A 105 0.29 46.29 34.15
N TRP A 106 -0.28 47.02 33.20
CA TRP A 106 0.27 48.29 32.73
C TRP A 106 -0.78 49.38 32.98
N ASN A 107 -0.33 50.48 33.59
CA ASN A 107 -1.11 51.67 33.96
C ASN A 107 -1.73 52.37 32.75
#